data_AF-A0A7S0F5J2-F1
#
_entry.id   AF-A0A7S0F5J2-F1
#
_cell.length_a   1.000
_cell.length_b   1.000
_cell.length_c   1.000
_cell.angle_alpha   90.00
_cell.angle_beta   90.00
_cell.angle_gamma   90.00
#
_symmetry.space_group_name_H-M   'P 1'
#
loop_
_entity.id
_entity.type
_entity.pdbx_description
1 polymer ?
#
loop_
_entity_poly.entity_id
_entity_poly.type
_entity_poly.pdbx_seq_one_letter_code
_entity_poly.pdbx_strand_id
1 'polypeptide(L)'
;ELEYTNPSVLEFYGMQTHMADASNALSKFTDQQVQKFKSLLKRVRGAGISVPMLSVDNSAALLTPSLQHFDPHDLLKQPDGVDSRGFVRVGGAIFGQRPFAQIKPISTLYASVRHVATLGAGESVGYDRVYEAPATGAIIATLTIGFADGYPRELGRGVGKVCIRGNQYPVAGNVCMDMLMVYLGCPTDRTGAHNQIKVGDTAVLWGPMSETDGPHSGTDGVYMADDRVVTMDRPKLPGATGKDDTATRTDPNVQDGDNGQSGAAMKLSSIASTLKTTQSALTCGLNKTRVLRQYA
;
A
#
# COMPACT_ATOMS: atom_id res chain seq x y z
N GLU A 1 -7.86 -36.05 -2.97
CA GLU A 1 -7.92 -36.23 -1.50
C GLU A 1 -6.54 -36.64 -1.02
N LEU A 2 -6.03 -36.00 0.04
CA LEU A 2 -4.81 -36.42 0.71
C LEU A 2 -5.23 -37.36 1.85
N GLU A 3 -5.00 -38.66 1.69
CA GLU A 3 -5.20 -39.63 2.78
C GLU A 3 -4.16 -39.37 3.88
N TYR A 4 -4.61 -38.73 4.96
CA TYR A 4 -3.83 -38.56 6.19
C TYR A 4 -3.89 -39.86 7.01
N THR A 5 -2.82 -40.67 6.95
CA THR A 5 -2.66 -41.90 7.75
C THR A 5 -1.76 -41.71 8.99
N ASN A 6 -1.47 -40.46 9.37
CA ASN A 6 -0.65 -40.18 10.55
C ASN A 6 -1.54 -40.13 11.83
N PRO A 7 -1.33 -41.02 12.83
CA PRO A 7 -2.11 -41.02 14.07
C PRO A 7 -1.81 -39.83 14.99
N SER A 8 -0.79 -39.02 14.67
CA SER A 8 -0.44 -37.82 15.43
C SER A 8 -1.31 -36.64 15.01
N VAL A 9 -1.96 -35.98 15.98
CA VAL A 9 -2.72 -34.74 15.76
C VAL A 9 -1.84 -33.52 15.45
N LEU A 10 -0.51 -33.67 15.58
CA LEU A 10 0.49 -32.65 15.28
C LEU A 10 1.59 -33.23 14.40
N GLU A 11 1.91 -32.50 13.33
CA GLU A 11 2.97 -32.80 12.38
C GLU A 11 3.98 -31.64 12.33
N PHE A 12 5.28 -31.96 12.44
CA PHE A 12 6.33 -30.98 12.26
C PHE A 12 6.56 -30.74 10.76
N TYR A 13 6.11 -29.58 10.26
CA TYR A 13 6.14 -29.29 8.83
C TYR A 13 7.30 -28.37 8.41
N GLY A 14 7.81 -27.54 9.31
CA GLY A 14 8.86 -26.60 8.94
C GLY A 14 9.30 -25.64 10.04
N MET A 15 10.31 -24.85 9.69
CA MET A 15 10.88 -23.82 10.57
C MET A 15 10.81 -22.45 9.89
N GLN A 16 10.61 -21.42 10.70
CA GLN A 16 10.64 -20.04 10.21
C GLN A 16 11.32 -19.06 11.16
N THR A 17 11.82 -17.97 10.60
CA THR A 17 12.24 -16.76 11.31
C THR A 17 11.74 -15.51 10.57
N HIS A 18 11.90 -14.33 11.16
CA HIS A 18 11.49 -13.06 10.58
C HIS A 18 12.58 -12.00 10.78
N MET A 19 13.05 -11.40 9.69
CA MET A 19 14.09 -10.38 9.74
C MET A 19 13.54 -9.05 10.24
N ALA A 20 14.14 -8.52 11.30
CA ALA A 20 13.65 -7.31 11.95
C ALA A 20 14.21 -6.02 11.30
N ASP A 21 15.40 -6.09 10.71
CA ASP A 21 16.10 -4.94 10.13
C ASP A 21 16.58 -5.22 8.70
N ALA A 22 15.72 -5.89 7.92
CA ALA A 22 15.99 -6.24 6.52
C ALA A 22 15.76 -5.10 5.52
N SER A 23 15.44 -3.91 6.02
CA SER A 23 15.42 -2.68 5.21
C SER A 23 16.80 -2.02 5.13
N ASN A 24 17.71 -2.37 6.05
CA ASN A 24 19.08 -1.89 6.09
C ASN A 24 20.05 -2.95 5.54
N ALA A 25 20.59 -2.66 4.36
CA ALA A 25 21.61 -3.43 3.65
C ALA A 25 22.80 -3.86 4.52
N LEU A 26 23.19 -3.02 5.48
CA LEU A 26 24.39 -3.17 6.31
C LEU A 26 24.04 -3.62 7.74
N SER A 27 22.84 -4.18 7.94
CA SER A 27 22.38 -4.56 9.27
C SER A 27 23.15 -5.75 9.83
N LYS A 28 24.09 -5.46 10.75
CA LYS A 28 24.74 -6.48 11.58
C LYS A 28 23.73 -7.28 12.41
N PHE A 29 22.56 -6.71 12.73
CA PHE A 29 21.51 -7.42 13.46
C PHE A 29 20.90 -8.52 12.60
N THR A 30 20.58 -8.21 11.35
CA THR A 30 20.08 -9.20 10.37
C THR A 30 21.08 -10.34 10.18
N ASP A 31 22.39 -10.05 10.08
CA ASP A 31 23.42 -11.08 10.01
C ASP A 31 23.40 -12.01 11.23
N GLN A 32 23.28 -11.46 12.44
CA GLN A 32 23.18 -12.24 13.67
C GLN A 32 21.91 -13.10 13.71
N GLN A 33 20.77 -12.59 13.24
CA GLN A 33 19.53 -13.37 13.16
C GLN A 33 19.71 -14.60 12.26
N VAL A 34 20.38 -14.42 11.13
CA VAL A 34 20.64 -15.50 10.17
C VAL A 34 21.60 -16.54 10.74
N GLN A 35 22.68 -16.12 11.40
CA GLN A 35 23.62 -17.07 12.02
C GLN A 35 22.97 -17.88 13.14
N LYS A 36 22.12 -17.25 13.96
CA LYS A 36 21.33 -17.95 14.99
C LYS A 36 20.38 -18.97 14.37
N PHE A 37 19.68 -18.59 13.30
CA PHE A 37 18.76 -19.49 12.60
C PHE A 37 19.49 -20.68 11.96
N LYS A 38 20.62 -20.44 11.26
CA LYS A 38 21.49 -21.47 10.69
C LYS A 38 21.98 -22.46 11.76
N SER A 39 22.41 -21.95 12.91
CA SER A 39 22.89 -22.78 14.02
C SER A 39 21.78 -23.65 14.61
N LEU A 40 20.54 -23.13 14.71
CA LEU A 40 19.38 -23.91 15.14
C LEU A 40 19.03 -24.99 14.11
N LEU A 41 18.94 -24.62 12.83
CA LEU A 41 18.62 -25.55 11.73
C LEU A 41 19.62 -26.70 11.65
N LYS A 42 20.92 -26.41 11.82
CA LYS A 42 21.97 -27.44 11.90
C LYS A 42 21.74 -28.42 13.05
N ARG A 43 21.36 -27.93 14.24
CA ARG A 43 21.08 -28.80 15.40
C ARG A 43 19.85 -29.67 15.17
N VAL A 44 18.78 -29.11 14.62
CA VAL A 44 17.53 -29.85 14.32
C VAL A 44 17.81 -30.97 13.31
N ARG A 45 18.47 -30.65 12.20
CA ARG A 45 18.86 -31.64 11.18
C ARG A 45 19.85 -32.68 11.72
N GLY A 46 20.79 -32.27 12.57
CA GLY A 46 21.75 -33.16 13.23
C GLY A 46 21.10 -34.14 14.21
N ALA A 47 19.90 -33.84 14.71
CA ALA A 47 19.09 -34.76 15.50
C ALA A 47 18.24 -35.73 14.64
N GLY A 48 18.43 -35.73 13.31
CA GLY A 48 17.67 -36.57 12.38
C GLY A 48 16.26 -36.07 12.06
N ILE A 49 15.93 -34.83 12.44
CA ILE A 49 14.62 -34.24 12.16
C ILE A 49 14.65 -33.59 10.77
N SER A 50 13.82 -34.11 9.85
CA SER A 50 13.62 -33.49 8.54
C SER A 50 12.81 -32.19 8.68
N VAL A 51 13.15 -31.17 7.90
CA VAL A 51 12.51 -29.85 7.90
C VAL A 51 11.95 -29.60 6.50
N PRO A 52 10.73 -30.06 6.19
CA PRO A 52 10.19 -29.98 4.82
C PRO A 52 10.05 -28.55 4.29
N MET A 53 9.72 -27.58 5.16
CA MET A 53 9.54 -26.18 4.79
C MET A 53 10.44 -25.22 5.56
N LEU A 54 10.95 -24.19 4.88
CA LEU A 54 11.73 -23.11 5.46
C LEU A 54 11.26 -21.73 5.00
N SER A 55 11.07 -20.81 5.95
CA SER A 55 10.86 -19.38 5.67
C SER A 55 11.78 -18.51 6.50
N VAL A 56 12.54 -17.68 5.81
CA VAL A 56 13.54 -16.80 6.45
C VAL A 56 13.29 -15.36 6.01
N ASP A 57 13.06 -15.16 4.72
CA ASP A 57 12.89 -13.84 4.14
C ASP A 57 11.45 -13.32 4.31
N ASN A 58 11.33 -12.04 4.63
CA ASN A 58 10.10 -11.25 4.42
C ASN A 58 10.25 -10.41 3.14
N SER A 59 9.28 -9.55 2.82
CA SER A 59 9.35 -8.64 1.67
C SER A 59 10.66 -7.84 1.61
N ALA A 60 11.07 -7.25 2.74
CA ALA A 60 12.28 -6.44 2.79
C ALA A 60 13.55 -7.27 2.56
N ALA A 61 13.65 -8.44 3.21
CA ALA A 61 14.80 -9.33 3.03
C ALA A 61 14.88 -9.93 1.62
N LEU A 62 13.74 -10.15 0.97
CA LEU A 62 13.69 -10.65 -0.40
C LEU A 62 14.10 -9.59 -1.43
N LEU A 63 13.68 -8.34 -1.22
CA LEU A 63 13.71 -7.31 -2.26
C LEU A 63 14.77 -6.22 -2.04
N THR A 64 15.44 -6.16 -0.88
CA THR A 64 16.62 -5.30 -0.67
C THR A 64 17.83 -5.93 -1.39
N PRO A 65 18.30 -5.38 -2.53
CA PRO A 65 19.26 -6.09 -3.40
C PRO A 65 20.64 -6.32 -2.77
N SER A 66 21.02 -5.46 -1.83
CA SER A 66 22.28 -5.49 -1.11
C SER A 66 22.28 -6.40 0.12
N LEU A 67 21.12 -6.93 0.52
CA LEU A 67 21.03 -7.92 1.60
C LEU A 67 21.43 -9.29 1.03
N GLN A 68 22.70 -9.69 1.22
CA GLN A 68 23.23 -11.00 0.81
C GLN A 68 23.51 -11.89 2.02
N HIS A 69 22.51 -12.06 2.87
CA HIS A 69 22.66 -12.68 4.18
C HIS A 69 22.84 -14.21 4.15
N PHE A 70 22.42 -14.90 3.08
CA PHE A 70 22.76 -16.32 2.84
C PHE A 70 22.51 -16.77 1.39
N ASP A 71 23.20 -17.85 0.99
CA ASP A 71 22.81 -18.66 -0.17
C ASP A 71 21.57 -19.52 0.18
N PRO A 72 20.41 -19.31 -0.45
CA PRO A 72 19.22 -20.12 -0.20
C PRO A 72 19.46 -21.61 -0.46
N HIS A 73 20.31 -21.98 -1.42
CA HIS A 73 20.61 -23.39 -1.68
C HIS A 73 21.25 -24.08 -0.47
N ASP A 74 22.14 -23.38 0.24
CA ASP A 74 22.78 -23.92 1.45
C ASP A 74 21.78 -24.11 2.60
N LEU A 75 20.76 -23.25 2.69
CA LEU A 75 19.72 -23.41 3.70
C LEU A 75 18.76 -24.56 3.36
N LEU A 76 18.42 -24.74 2.09
CA LEU A 76 17.41 -25.72 1.68
C LEU A 76 17.94 -27.16 1.69
N LYS A 77 19.25 -27.37 1.50
CA LYS A 77 19.85 -28.70 1.53
C LYS A 77 19.62 -29.44 2.84
N GLN A 78 19.16 -30.68 2.74
CA GLN A 78 18.93 -31.57 3.88
C GLN A 78 19.91 -32.76 3.87
N PRO A 79 20.24 -33.35 5.04
CA PRO A 79 21.13 -34.51 5.11
C PRO A 79 20.56 -35.76 4.43
N ASP A 80 19.23 -35.87 4.34
CA ASP A 80 18.50 -36.98 3.71
C ASP A 80 18.48 -36.90 2.17
N GLY A 81 19.06 -35.84 1.58
CA GLY A 81 19.12 -35.63 0.15
C GLY A 81 17.84 -35.07 -0.46
N VAL A 82 16.80 -34.80 0.33
CA VAL A 82 15.54 -34.19 -0.12
C VAL A 82 15.50 -32.74 0.35
N ASP A 83 15.79 -31.80 -0.55
CA ASP A 83 15.83 -30.37 -0.20
C ASP A 83 14.49 -29.87 0.39
N SER A 84 14.61 -29.03 1.42
CA SER A 84 13.50 -28.27 1.96
C SER A 84 12.91 -27.35 0.88
N ARG A 85 11.62 -27.08 0.97
CA ARG A 85 10.95 -26.06 0.16
C ARG A 85 11.03 -24.69 0.84
N GLY A 86 11.50 -23.69 0.11
CA GLY A 86 11.56 -22.32 0.59
C GLY A 86 10.27 -21.55 0.30
N PHE A 87 9.75 -20.82 1.29
CA PHE A 87 8.68 -19.85 1.11
C PHE A 87 9.07 -18.48 1.68
N VAL A 88 8.48 -17.43 1.13
CA VAL A 88 8.70 -16.04 1.56
C VAL A 88 7.38 -15.45 1.97
N ARG A 89 7.38 -14.78 3.13
CA ARG A 89 6.22 -14.01 3.58
C ARG A 89 6.25 -12.62 2.97
N VAL A 90 5.61 -12.49 1.80
CA VAL A 90 5.45 -11.21 1.14
C VAL A 90 4.26 -10.48 1.76
N GLY A 91 4.55 -9.59 2.72
CA GLY A 91 3.54 -8.73 3.36
C GLY A 91 3.56 -7.35 2.68
N GLY A 92 4.49 -6.49 3.10
CA GLY A 92 4.62 -5.12 2.59
C GLY A 92 4.78 -5.01 1.06
N ALA A 93 5.36 -6.02 0.40
CA ALA A 93 5.47 -6.03 -1.06
C ALA A 93 4.11 -6.15 -1.76
N ILE A 94 3.13 -6.84 -1.17
CA ILE A 94 1.77 -6.97 -1.75
C ILE A 94 1.05 -5.63 -1.67
N PHE A 95 1.22 -4.92 -0.56
CA PHE A 95 0.56 -3.63 -0.31
C PHE A 95 1.35 -2.44 -0.84
N GLY A 96 2.44 -2.66 -1.58
CA GLY A 96 3.25 -1.56 -2.12
C GLY A 96 3.86 -0.65 -1.05
N GLN A 97 4.08 -1.16 0.17
CA GLN A 97 4.65 -0.40 1.31
C GLN A 97 5.99 0.27 0.96
N ARG A 98 6.72 -0.28 -0.02
CA ARG A 98 7.96 0.28 -0.54
C ARG A 98 7.99 0.14 -2.07
N PRO A 99 8.51 1.15 -2.80
CA PRO A 99 8.75 1.02 -4.23
C PRO A 99 9.97 0.13 -4.44
N PHE A 100 9.73 -1.16 -4.69
CA PHE A 100 10.78 -2.07 -5.16
C PHE A 100 10.78 -2.07 -6.68
N ALA A 101 11.92 -1.77 -7.31
CA ALA A 101 12.04 -1.71 -8.78
C ALA A 101 11.66 -3.04 -9.47
N GLN A 102 11.72 -4.15 -8.73
CA GLN A 102 11.46 -5.50 -9.22
C GLN A 102 9.96 -5.86 -9.24
N ILE A 103 9.09 -5.05 -8.62
CA ILE A 103 7.66 -5.32 -8.56
C ILE A 103 6.88 -4.26 -9.35
N LYS A 104 5.78 -4.68 -9.97
CA LYS A 104 4.86 -3.79 -10.68
C LYS A 104 3.59 -3.60 -9.85
N PRO A 105 3.06 -2.37 -9.75
CA PRO A 105 1.74 -2.14 -9.18
C PRO A 105 0.69 -3.00 -9.90
N ILE A 106 -0.22 -3.62 -9.13
CA ILE A 106 -1.29 -4.47 -9.67
C ILE A 106 -2.68 -3.84 -9.56
N SER A 107 -2.79 -2.71 -8.87
CA SER A 107 -4.03 -2.01 -8.62
C SER A 107 -3.80 -0.52 -8.52
N THR A 108 -4.80 0.24 -8.96
CA THR A 108 -4.85 1.70 -8.83
C THR A 108 -6.21 2.06 -8.23
N LEU A 109 -6.23 2.94 -7.23
CA LEU A 109 -7.45 3.46 -6.62
C LEU A 109 -7.83 4.77 -7.30
N TYR A 110 -9.06 4.81 -7.80
CA TYR A 110 -9.63 5.97 -8.47
C TYR A 110 -10.89 6.46 -7.76
N ALA A 111 -11.19 7.75 -7.91
CA ALA A 111 -12.49 8.32 -7.55
C ALA A 111 -12.90 9.39 -8.58
N SER A 112 -14.19 9.67 -8.68
CA SER A 112 -14.69 10.67 -9.63
C SER A 112 -14.81 12.04 -8.97
N VAL A 113 -14.52 13.10 -9.73
CA VAL A 113 -14.85 14.48 -9.35
C VAL A 113 -16.37 14.63 -9.40
N ARG A 114 -17.01 14.78 -8.24
CA ARG A 114 -18.47 14.95 -8.12
C ARG A 114 -18.91 16.38 -8.36
N HIS A 115 -18.11 17.32 -7.88
CA HIS A 115 -18.44 18.74 -7.88
C HIS A 115 -17.15 19.57 -7.91
N VAL A 116 -17.22 20.75 -8.53
CA VAL A 116 -16.17 21.76 -8.50
C VAL A 116 -16.81 23.08 -8.11
N ALA A 117 -16.30 23.69 -7.05
CA ALA A 117 -16.82 24.93 -6.50
C ALA A 117 -15.70 25.96 -6.34
N THR A 118 -16.06 27.24 -6.49
CA THR A 118 -15.19 28.37 -6.15
C THR A 118 -15.59 28.89 -4.78
N LEU A 119 -14.62 28.96 -3.87
CA LEU A 119 -14.75 29.57 -2.56
C LEU A 119 -14.16 30.99 -2.58
N GLY A 120 -14.94 31.95 -2.09
CA GLY A 120 -14.49 33.29 -1.76
C GLY A 120 -13.61 33.32 -0.51
N ALA A 121 -12.94 34.45 -0.27
CA ALA A 121 -12.10 34.63 0.91
C ALA A 121 -12.89 34.41 2.21
N GLY A 122 -12.34 33.60 3.13
CA GLY A 122 -12.96 33.29 4.43
C GLY A 122 -14.06 32.23 4.40
N GLU A 123 -14.47 31.76 3.21
CA GLU A 123 -15.36 30.59 3.11
C GLU A 123 -14.57 29.31 3.43
N SER A 124 -15.24 28.31 3.99
CA SER A 124 -14.58 27.09 4.48
C SER A 124 -15.21 25.82 3.92
N VAL A 125 -14.47 24.72 3.89
CA VAL A 125 -14.98 23.41 3.42
C VAL A 125 -14.56 22.26 4.34
N GLY A 126 -15.44 21.25 4.40
CA GLY A 126 -15.23 20.04 5.20
C GLY A 126 -15.55 20.21 6.68
N TYR A 127 -15.37 19.12 7.43
CA TYR A 127 -15.63 19.10 8.87
C TYR A 127 -14.75 20.09 9.63
N ASP A 128 -15.32 20.65 10.70
CA ASP A 128 -14.69 21.57 11.66
C ASP A 128 -14.10 22.84 11.04
N ARG A 129 -14.46 23.13 9.77
CA ARG A 129 -13.98 24.27 8.99
C ARG A 129 -12.44 24.36 8.98
N VAL A 130 -11.76 23.20 9.00
CA VAL A 130 -10.28 23.15 9.08
C VAL A 130 -9.61 23.83 7.90
N TYR A 131 -10.22 23.71 6.71
CA TYR A 131 -9.81 24.47 5.55
C TYR A 131 -10.68 25.70 5.38
N GLU A 132 -10.03 26.87 5.39
CA GLU A 132 -10.62 28.16 5.06
C GLU A 132 -9.92 28.70 3.81
N ALA A 133 -10.65 29.29 2.88
CA ALA A 133 -10.10 29.81 1.65
C ALA A 133 -9.31 31.11 1.93
N PRO A 134 -8.10 31.25 1.36
CA PRO A 134 -7.27 32.45 1.54
C PRO A 134 -7.92 33.68 0.90
N ALA A 135 -7.35 34.86 1.13
CA ALA A 135 -7.82 36.12 0.53
C ALA A 135 -7.93 36.09 -1.01
N THR A 136 -7.15 35.23 -1.66
CA THR A 136 -7.17 35.03 -3.11
C THR A 136 -8.35 34.17 -3.59
N GLY A 137 -9.13 33.58 -2.69
CA GLY A 137 -10.11 32.53 -2.99
C GLY A 137 -9.46 31.18 -3.28
N ALA A 138 -10.30 30.16 -3.46
CA ALA A 138 -9.88 28.78 -3.74
C ALA A 138 -10.85 28.09 -4.69
N ILE A 139 -10.34 27.19 -5.53
CA ILE A 139 -11.16 26.26 -6.30
C ILE A 139 -11.02 24.88 -5.66
N ILE A 140 -12.15 24.27 -5.32
CA ILE A 140 -12.22 22.99 -4.62
C ILE A 140 -12.95 21.97 -5.50
N ALA A 141 -12.35 20.78 -5.66
CA ALA A 141 -13.05 19.61 -6.16
C ALA A 141 -13.48 18.71 -5.01
N THR A 142 -14.70 18.17 -5.09
CA THR A 142 -15.19 17.11 -4.19
C THR A 142 -15.08 15.76 -4.90
N LEU A 143 -14.42 14.79 -4.26
CA LEU A 143 -14.29 13.42 -4.76
C LEU A 143 -15.26 12.48 -4.05
N THR A 144 -15.76 11.46 -4.77
CA THR A 144 -16.70 10.44 -4.28
C THR A 144 -16.00 9.31 -3.52
N ILE A 145 -15.19 9.65 -2.54
CA ILE A 145 -14.51 8.66 -1.68
C ILE A 145 -14.14 9.30 -0.35
N GLY A 146 -14.31 8.56 0.74
CA GLY A 146 -13.93 9.00 2.07
C GLY A 146 -13.34 7.88 2.92
N PHE A 147 -13.32 8.10 4.24
CA PHE A 147 -12.72 7.15 5.16
C PHE A 147 -13.53 5.86 5.36
N ALA A 148 -14.83 5.85 5.05
CA ALA A 148 -15.64 4.63 5.06
C ALA A 148 -15.24 3.67 3.93
N ASP A 149 -14.70 4.21 2.83
CA ASP A 149 -14.17 3.43 1.70
C ASP A 149 -12.72 2.95 1.93
N GLY A 150 -12.12 3.32 3.07
CA GLY A 150 -10.75 2.99 3.41
C GLY A 150 -9.70 4.04 3.03
N TYR A 151 -10.09 5.25 2.60
CA TYR A 151 -9.14 6.36 2.43
C TYR A 151 -8.78 6.94 3.81
N PRO A 152 -7.51 6.85 4.27
CA PRO A 152 -7.17 7.21 5.65
C PRO A 152 -7.49 8.67 5.99
N ARG A 153 -8.13 8.89 7.14
CA ARG A 153 -8.52 10.24 7.58
C ARG A 153 -7.31 11.14 7.82
N GLU A 154 -6.18 10.53 8.17
CA GLU A 154 -4.88 11.14 8.40
C GLU A 154 -4.28 11.79 7.15
N LEU A 155 -4.75 11.40 5.95
CA LEU A 155 -4.37 12.04 4.69
C LEU A 155 -5.10 13.37 4.42
N GLY A 156 -5.94 13.82 5.36
CA GLY A 156 -6.52 15.16 5.30
C GLY A 156 -5.49 16.29 5.43
N ARG A 157 -5.97 17.53 5.39
CA ARG A 157 -5.23 18.73 5.79
C ARG A 157 -3.93 18.95 4.99
N GLY A 158 -3.94 18.61 3.71
CA GLY A 158 -2.82 18.75 2.78
C GLY A 158 -1.78 17.65 2.83
N VAL A 159 -1.96 16.65 3.70
CA VAL A 159 -1.05 15.50 3.82
C VAL A 159 -1.17 14.62 2.58
N GLY A 160 -2.38 14.21 2.23
CA GLY A 160 -2.67 13.46 1.02
C GLY A 160 -2.69 14.37 -0.20
N LYS A 161 -2.29 13.79 -1.34
CA LYS A 161 -2.46 14.38 -2.68
C LYS A 161 -3.12 13.35 -3.60
N VAL A 162 -3.87 13.87 -4.56
CA VAL A 162 -4.48 13.09 -5.65
C VAL A 162 -3.96 13.60 -6.98
N CYS A 163 -3.98 12.77 -8.01
CA CYS A 163 -3.65 13.19 -9.37
C CYS A 163 -4.93 13.32 -10.20
N ILE A 164 -5.16 14.49 -10.82
CA ILE A 164 -6.27 14.72 -11.74
C ILE A 164 -5.67 15.29 -13.03
N ARG A 165 -5.93 14.65 -14.17
CA ARG A 165 -5.37 15.04 -15.49
C ARG A 165 -3.84 15.24 -15.47
N GLY A 166 -3.12 14.35 -14.80
CA GLY A 166 -1.65 14.40 -14.71
C GLY A 166 -1.08 15.45 -13.75
N ASN A 167 -1.92 16.21 -13.04
CA ASN A 167 -1.49 17.21 -12.07
C ASN A 167 -1.81 16.76 -10.64
N GLN A 168 -0.88 16.99 -9.71
CA GLN A 168 -1.07 16.68 -8.29
C GLN A 168 -1.80 17.82 -7.55
N TYR A 169 -2.80 17.44 -6.75
CA TYR A 169 -3.58 18.36 -5.95
C TYR A 169 -3.73 17.86 -4.50
N PRO A 170 -3.50 18.70 -3.49
CA PRO A 170 -3.58 18.31 -2.09
C PRO A 170 -5.02 18.23 -1.57
N VAL A 171 -5.26 17.34 -0.61
CA VAL A 171 -6.54 17.22 0.11
C VAL A 171 -6.78 18.46 0.97
N ALA A 172 -7.93 19.12 0.79
CA ALA A 172 -8.34 20.30 1.53
C ALA A 172 -9.23 19.91 2.73
N GLY A 173 -8.77 20.21 3.94
CA GLY A 173 -9.54 19.97 5.17
C GLY A 173 -9.55 18.50 5.59
N ASN A 174 -10.47 18.12 6.48
CA ASN A 174 -10.60 16.73 6.94
C ASN A 174 -11.21 15.85 5.84
N VAL A 175 -10.78 14.58 5.77
CA VAL A 175 -11.46 13.54 4.99
C VAL A 175 -12.83 13.25 5.65
N CYS A 176 -13.91 13.28 4.87
CA CYS A 176 -15.26 12.96 5.34
C CYS A 176 -15.55 11.45 5.18
N MET A 177 -16.73 11.01 5.61
CA MET A 177 -17.09 9.58 5.61
C MET A 177 -17.08 9.01 4.19
N ASP A 178 -17.74 9.69 3.25
CA ASP A 178 -17.95 9.19 1.88
C ASP A 178 -17.40 10.15 0.80
N MET A 179 -16.72 11.21 1.22
CA MET A 179 -16.16 12.22 0.31
C MET A 179 -14.90 12.88 0.87
N LEU A 180 -14.14 13.50 -0.01
CA LEU A 180 -13.04 14.37 0.37
C LEU A 180 -12.94 15.56 -0.59
N MET A 181 -12.31 16.63 -0.12
CA MET A 181 -12.12 17.85 -0.91
C MET A 181 -10.66 17.99 -1.30
N VAL A 182 -10.43 18.58 -2.47
CA VAL A 182 -9.11 18.74 -3.07
C VAL A 182 -8.96 20.18 -3.53
N TYR A 183 -7.87 20.83 -3.11
CA TYR A 183 -7.56 22.20 -3.52
C TYR A 183 -6.93 22.20 -4.91
N LEU A 184 -7.61 22.82 -5.88
CA LEU A 184 -7.18 22.88 -7.28
C LEU A 184 -6.34 24.12 -7.60
N GLY A 185 -6.31 25.10 -6.70
CA GLY A 185 -5.62 26.37 -6.92
C GLY A 185 -6.50 27.58 -6.64
N CYS A 186 -5.94 28.76 -6.89
CA CYS A 186 -6.65 30.03 -6.79
C CYS A 186 -7.42 30.31 -8.10
N PRO A 187 -8.62 30.93 -8.05
CA PRO A 187 -9.33 31.36 -9.26
C PRO A 187 -8.55 32.28 -10.20
N THR A 188 -7.58 33.04 -9.67
CA THR A 188 -6.71 33.94 -10.45
C THR A 188 -5.38 33.30 -10.87
N ASP A 189 -5.22 31.98 -10.69
CA ASP A 189 -4.00 31.28 -11.10
C ASP A 189 -3.84 31.33 -12.63
N ARG A 190 -2.71 31.91 -13.07
CA ARG A 190 -2.39 32.14 -14.48
C ARG A 190 -2.09 30.87 -15.26
N THR A 191 -1.76 29.77 -14.58
CA THR A 191 -1.56 28.48 -15.26
C THR A 191 -2.88 27.92 -15.81
N GLY A 192 -4.01 28.27 -15.17
CA GLY A 192 -5.33 27.80 -15.55
C GLY A 192 -5.49 26.28 -15.48
N ALA A 193 -4.60 25.55 -14.80
CA ALA A 193 -4.65 24.08 -14.74
C ALA A 193 -6.00 23.57 -14.18
N HIS A 194 -6.55 24.29 -13.21
CA HIS A 194 -7.87 24.02 -12.63
C HIS A 194 -9.03 24.17 -13.63
N ASN A 195 -8.92 24.99 -14.67
CA ASN A 195 -10.00 25.24 -15.65
C ASN A 195 -10.30 24.01 -16.53
N GLN A 196 -9.36 23.07 -16.58
CA GLN A 196 -9.54 21.84 -17.34
C GLN A 196 -10.32 20.80 -16.54
N ILE A 197 -10.39 20.93 -15.21
CA ILE A 197 -10.99 19.93 -14.33
C ILE A 197 -12.51 20.09 -14.33
N LYS A 198 -13.23 18.99 -14.56
CA LYS A 198 -14.69 18.96 -14.67
C LYS A 198 -15.29 17.84 -13.85
N VAL A 199 -16.58 17.99 -13.52
CA VAL A 199 -17.39 16.91 -12.97
C VAL A 199 -17.31 15.69 -13.91
N GLY A 200 -17.06 14.52 -13.33
CA GLY A 200 -16.85 13.27 -14.05
C GLY A 200 -15.38 12.94 -14.36
N ASP A 201 -14.45 13.88 -14.18
CA ASP A 201 -13.01 13.57 -14.29
C ASP A 201 -12.60 12.54 -13.23
N THR A 202 -11.63 11.69 -13.59
CA THR A 202 -11.07 10.68 -12.70
C THR A 202 -9.88 11.25 -11.94
N ALA A 203 -9.91 11.11 -10.62
CA ALA A 203 -8.79 11.32 -9.72
C ALA A 203 -8.11 9.97 -9.42
N VAL A 204 -6.79 9.93 -9.52
CA VAL A 204 -5.95 8.82 -9.05
C VAL A 204 -5.51 9.12 -7.62
N LEU A 205 -5.91 8.27 -6.67
CA LEU A 205 -5.63 8.45 -5.25
C LEU A 205 -4.41 7.64 -4.80
N TRP A 206 -4.24 6.47 -5.40
CA TRP A 206 -3.11 5.57 -5.13
C TRP A 206 -2.80 4.75 -6.36
N GLY A 207 -1.51 4.62 -6.71
CA GLY A 207 -1.04 3.85 -7.86
C GLY A 207 -0.33 4.73 -8.89
N PRO A 208 0.13 4.14 -10.02
CA PRO A 208 0.83 4.88 -11.07
C PRO A 208 -0.10 5.95 -11.70
N MET A 209 0.47 7.10 -12.07
CA MET A 209 -0.29 8.20 -12.66
C MET A 209 -0.66 7.95 -14.12
N SER A 210 0.05 7.08 -14.83
CA SER A 210 -0.27 6.62 -16.18
C SER A 210 0.06 5.13 -16.38
N GLU A 211 -0.56 4.48 -17.38
CA GLU A 211 -0.23 3.10 -17.77
C GLU A 211 1.21 2.97 -18.33
N THR A 212 1.78 4.09 -18.79
CA THR A 212 3.16 4.17 -19.33
C THR A 212 4.20 4.54 -18.28
N ASP A 213 3.77 4.95 -17.08
CA ASP A 213 4.65 5.19 -15.94
C ASP A 213 5.07 3.85 -15.38
N GLY A 214 6.04 3.22 -16.05
CA GLY A 214 6.79 2.12 -15.45
C GLY A 214 7.44 2.58 -14.13
N PRO A 215 7.96 1.65 -13.31
CA PRO A 215 8.61 1.95 -12.02
C PRO A 215 9.87 2.85 -12.11
N HIS A 216 10.15 3.44 -13.27
CA HIS A 216 11.34 4.22 -13.61
C HIS A 216 11.07 5.59 -14.25
N SER A 217 9.82 6.07 -14.33
CA SER A 217 9.61 7.50 -14.56
C SER A 217 10.01 8.23 -13.27
N GLY A 218 11.21 8.82 -13.23
CA GLY A 218 11.73 9.62 -12.10
C GLY A 218 10.94 10.90 -11.79
N THR A 219 9.67 10.93 -12.14
CA THR A 219 8.66 11.87 -11.68
C THR A 219 7.96 11.24 -10.49
N ASP A 220 7.79 12.01 -9.41
CA ASP A 220 7.10 11.67 -8.17
C ASP A 220 5.70 11.07 -8.41
N GLY A 221 5.64 9.81 -8.85
CA GLY A 221 4.41 9.03 -8.93
C GLY A 221 3.77 9.07 -7.54
N VAL A 222 2.44 9.11 -7.48
CA VAL A 222 1.70 9.11 -6.21
C VAL A 222 1.86 7.74 -5.54
N TYR A 223 3.05 7.48 -5.01
CA TYR A 223 3.35 6.45 -4.04
C TYR A 223 3.06 7.09 -2.69
N MET A 224 1.77 7.24 -2.38
CA MET A 224 1.35 7.63 -1.04
C MET A 224 1.61 6.44 -0.11
N ALA A 225 2.72 6.59 0.62
CA ALA A 225 3.34 5.74 1.63
C ALA A 225 4.71 5.21 1.18
N ASP A 226 5.69 6.10 0.97
CA ASP A 226 7.06 5.71 1.29
C ASP A 226 7.09 5.35 2.78
N ASP A 227 7.69 4.22 3.13
CA ASP A 227 7.94 3.77 4.52
C ASP A 227 8.82 4.76 5.31
N ARG A 228 9.37 5.76 4.62
CA ARG A 228 9.77 7.00 5.25
C ARG A 228 8.50 7.78 5.45
N VAL A 229 7.98 7.74 6.68
CA VAL A 229 7.25 8.85 7.33
C VAL A 229 6.47 9.62 6.28
N VAL A 230 5.14 9.46 6.18
CA VAL A 230 4.31 10.59 5.76
C VAL A 230 4.95 11.78 6.45
N THR A 231 5.73 12.58 5.71
CA THR A 231 6.40 13.69 6.32
C THR A 231 5.20 14.54 6.62
N MET A 232 4.83 14.53 7.89
CA MET A 232 3.94 15.48 8.50
C MET A 232 4.54 16.89 8.39
N ASP A 233 5.51 17.12 7.49
CA ASP A 233 5.56 18.33 6.69
C ASP A 233 4.22 18.48 5.98
N ARG A 234 3.25 18.97 6.76
CA ARG A 234 2.03 19.58 6.29
C ARG A 234 2.50 20.69 5.33
N PRO A 235 2.40 20.54 4.00
CA PRO A 235 2.58 21.71 3.15
C PRO A 235 1.54 22.71 3.64
N LYS A 236 1.99 23.92 4.01
CA LYS A 236 1.07 24.98 4.45
C LYS A 236 0.17 25.31 3.26
N LEU A 237 -0.99 24.66 3.20
CA LEU A 237 -2.03 25.06 2.28
C LEU A 237 -2.45 26.48 2.65
N PRO A 238 -2.70 27.35 1.66
CA PRO A 238 -3.30 28.64 1.91
C PRO A 238 -4.59 28.45 2.74
N GLY A 239 -4.60 29.02 3.95
CA GLY A 239 -5.76 29.02 4.86
C GLY A 239 -5.99 27.75 5.72
N ALA A 240 -4.99 26.87 5.88
CA ALA A 240 -5.07 25.77 6.86
C ALA A 240 -5.08 26.30 8.31
N THR A 241 -6.12 25.98 9.10
CA THR A 241 -6.21 26.34 10.52
C THR A 241 -5.83 25.16 11.41
N GLY A 242 -4.91 25.38 12.36
CA GLY A 242 -4.39 24.33 13.26
C GLY A 242 -5.32 24.07 14.43
N LYS A 243 -6.29 23.17 14.27
CA LYS A 243 -7.03 22.58 15.40
C LYS A 243 -6.91 21.05 15.34
N ASP A 244 -6.15 20.49 16.27
CA ASP A 244 -6.05 19.04 16.47
C ASP A 244 -7.25 18.58 17.30
N ASP A 245 -8.05 17.65 16.78
CA ASP A 245 -9.17 17.07 17.53
C ASP A 245 -8.98 15.56 17.67
N THR A 246 -8.61 15.16 18.89
CA THR A 246 -8.68 13.81 19.43
C THR A 246 -10.09 13.55 19.97
N ALA A 247 -10.95 12.85 19.22
CA ALA A 247 -12.14 12.22 19.79
C ALA A 247 -12.72 11.14 18.87
N THR A 248 -12.62 9.89 19.29
CA THR A 248 -13.27 8.72 18.68
C THR A 248 -14.69 8.57 19.22
N ARG A 249 -15.69 8.44 18.34
CA ARG A 249 -16.95 7.79 18.69
C ARG A 249 -17.64 7.23 17.43
N THR A 250 -17.98 5.94 17.53
CA THR A 250 -18.64 5.08 16.54
C THR A 250 -20.15 5.16 16.65
N ASP A 251 -20.88 5.05 15.53
CA ASP A 251 -22.26 4.55 15.51
C ASP A 251 -22.58 3.85 14.15
N PRO A 252 -23.49 2.85 14.13
CA PRO A 252 -23.67 1.91 13.03
C PRO A 252 -24.93 2.16 12.16
N ASN A 253 -24.95 1.49 11.01
CA ASN A 253 -26.06 1.19 10.09
C ASN A 253 -26.48 2.26 9.06
N VAL A 254 -26.15 1.98 7.79
CA VAL A 254 -26.92 2.39 6.61
C VAL A 254 -26.98 1.22 5.61
N GLN A 255 -28.16 0.98 5.04
CA GLN A 255 -28.43 0.00 3.99
C GLN A 255 -28.42 0.70 2.62
N ASP A 256 -27.75 0.09 1.64
CA ASP A 256 -27.59 0.56 0.27
C ASP A 256 -28.72 0.13 -0.67
N GLY A 257 -29.03 1.01 -1.64
CA GLY A 257 -29.80 0.69 -2.83
C GLY A 257 -29.05 1.18 -4.08
N ASP A 258 -28.56 0.23 -4.88
CA ASP A 258 -27.82 0.40 -6.14
C ASP A 258 -28.79 0.57 -7.33
N ASN A 259 -28.36 1.28 -8.38
CA ASN A 259 -28.47 0.83 -9.78
C ASN A 259 -27.92 1.87 -10.78
N GLY A 260 -27.05 1.42 -11.69
CA GLY A 260 -26.99 1.95 -13.06
C GLY A 260 -25.60 2.12 -13.67
N GLN A 261 -25.16 1.13 -14.46
CA GLN A 261 -23.84 0.98 -15.09
C GLN A 261 -23.52 1.97 -16.23
N SER A 262 -22.24 2.32 -16.34
CA SER A 262 -21.51 2.50 -17.62
C SER A 262 -19.99 2.52 -17.38
N GLY A 263 -19.26 1.56 -17.98
CA GLY A 263 -17.79 1.49 -18.01
C GLY A 263 -17.12 1.01 -16.72
N ALA A 264 -17.45 -0.21 -16.26
CA ALA A 264 -17.40 -0.55 -14.84
C ALA A 264 -15.98 -0.74 -14.25
N ALA A 265 -15.56 0.19 -13.40
CA ALA A 265 -14.73 -0.11 -12.24
C ALA A 265 -15.36 -1.30 -11.48
N MET A 266 -14.58 -2.35 -11.23
CA MET A 266 -15.08 -3.57 -10.59
C MET A 266 -15.07 -3.38 -9.06
N LYS A 267 -16.22 -3.56 -8.39
CA LYS A 267 -16.28 -3.57 -6.92
C LYS A 267 -15.32 -4.65 -6.38
N LEU A 268 -14.55 -4.34 -5.34
CA LEU A 268 -13.59 -5.28 -4.70
C LEU A 268 -14.24 -6.63 -4.33
N SER A 269 -15.51 -6.62 -3.95
CA SER A 269 -16.32 -7.82 -3.69
C SER A 269 -16.48 -8.73 -4.91
N SER A 270 -16.56 -8.16 -6.12
CA SER A 270 -16.68 -8.91 -7.37
C SER A 270 -15.38 -9.60 -7.78
N ILE A 271 -14.21 -9.04 -7.43
CA ILE A 271 -12.90 -9.67 -7.65
C ILE A 271 -12.78 -10.95 -6.81
N ALA A 272 -13.22 -10.92 -5.55
CA ALA A 272 -13.18 -12.08 -4.65
C ALA A 272 -14.02 -13.25 -5.19
N SER A 273 -15.20 -12.97 -5.76
CA SER A 273 -16.08 -13.98 -6.35
C SER A 273 -15.51 -14.59 -7.64
N THR A 274 -14.86 -13.76 -8.47
CA THR A 274 -14.32 -14.16 -9.78
C THR A 274 -13.11 -15.08 -9.64
N LEU A 275 -12.27 -14.84 -8.64
CA LEU A 275 -11.09 -15.65 -8.39
C LEU A 275 -11.41 -16.97 -7.64
N LYS A 276 -12.66 -17.20 -7.21
CA LYS A 276 -13.09 -18.36 -6.39
C LYS A 276 -12.16 -18.61 -5.19
N THR A 277 -11.69 -17.55 -4.53
CA THR A 277 -10.83 -17.66 -3.35
C THR A 277 -11.44 -16.91 -2.17
N THR A 278 -11.16 -17.38 -0.96
CA THR A 278 -11.40 -16.60 0.26
C THR A 278 -10.37 -15.46 0.34
N GLN A 279 -10.75 -14.31 0.92
CA GLN A 279 -9.88 -13.14 1.12
C GLN A 279 -8.49 -13.47 1.73
N SER A 280 -8.40 -14.58 2.48
CA SER A 280 -7.18 -15.13 3.10
C SER A 280 -6.25 -15.93 2.17
N ALA A 281 -6.67 -16.31 0.96
CA ALA A 281 -5.89 -17.14 0.04
C ALA A 281 -4.94 -16.32 -0.85
N LEU A 282 -5.12 -14.99 -0.90
CA LEU A 282 -4.23 -14.07 -1.62
C LEU A 282 -2.92 -13.76 -0.85
N THR A 283 -2.77 -14.26 0.39
CA THR A 283 -1.61 -13.95 1.26
C THR A 283 -0.54 -15.05 1.32
N CYS A 284 -0.63 -16.12 0.53
CA CYS A 284 0.21 -17.30 0.71
C CYS A 284 1.19 -17.53 -0.44
N GLY A 285 2.39 -16.95 -0.29
CA GLY A 285 3.67 -17.51 -0.74
C GLY A 285 3.95 -17.50 -2.25
N LEU A 286 4.89 -16.65 -2.67
CA LEU A 286 5.55 -16.81 -3.97
C LEU A 286 6.51 -18.02 -3.91
N ASN A 287 6.42 -18.90 -4.91
CA ASN A 287 7.36 -19.99 -5.12
C ASN A 287 8.72 -19.42 -5.55
N LYS A 288 9.79 -19.69 -4.76
CA LYS A 288 11.15 -19.17 -4.98
C LYS A 288 11.71 -19.47 -6.37
N THR A 289 11.26 -20.51 -7.07
CA THR A 289 11.81 -20.93 -8.37
C THR A 289 11.42 -20.03 -9.55
N ARG A 290 10.48 -19.07 -9.38
CA ARG A 290 10.00 -18.21 -10.48
C ARG A 290 10.67 -16.83 -10.58
N VAL A 291 11.56 -16.47 -9.66
CA VAL A 291 12.40 -15.27 -9.82
C VAL A 291 13.72 -15.69 -10.46
N LEU A 292 13.74 -15.74 -11.80
CA LEU A 292 14.99 -15.84 -12.55
C LEU A 292 15.79 -14.56 -12.30
N ARG A 293 16.84 -14.67 -11.48
CA ARG A 293 17.84 -13.62 -11.30
C ARG A 293 18.70 -13.60 -12.56
N GLN A 294 18.48 -12.64 -13.45
CA GLN A 294 19.45 -12.33 -14.49
C GLN A 294 20.57 -11.52 -13.85
N TYR A 295 21.76 -12.11 -13.78
CA TYR A 295 22.99 -11.45 -13.40
C TYR A 295 23.52 -10.72 -14.64
N ALA A 296 23.76 -9.42 -14.51
CA ALA A 296 24.65 -8.67 -15.40
C ALA A 296 25.95 -8.39 -14.62
#